data_AF-A0A936BMU3-F1
#
_entry.id   AF-A0A936BMU3-F1
#
_cell.length_a   1.000
_cell.length_b   1.000
_cell.length_c   1.000
_cell.angle_alpha   90.00
_cell.angle_beta   90.00
_cell.angle_gamma   90.00
#
_symmetry.space_group_name_H-M   'P 1'
#
loop_
_entity.id
_entity.type
_entity.pdbx_description
1 polymer ?
#
loop_
_entity_poly.entity_id
_entity_poly.type
_entity_poly.pdbx_seq_one_letter_code
_entity_poly.pdbx_strand_id
1 'polypeptide(L)'
;MVGTADKAGGMSGCRKSALIGLAILVGAIGFVWWRWFPSYTYHQKITVTVEAGGKEYSASSVTAVTWQYGPQLLAEVKRATATLEGEAVHLELPGGKHLFALLRVDTTGTNSGLAYYIDITGMAHATYPEFSKNIYWPSDVSKQRGVREIPPSDRPLLITFGDLLRPETVRIVNPDNLAATFGIGTQLKSLTLDITDDPVGLPTVEAILPWLRHYSEMGFRLSGTTCVACSVRDAPLSQMLGTGEFWRINR
;
A
#
# COMPACT_ATOMS: atom_id res chain seq x y z
N MET A 1 23.39 -6.38 79.71
CA MET A 1 23.87 -5.17 79.01
C MET A 1 24.99 -5.64 78.10
N VAL A 2 24.99 -5.54 76.78
CA VAL A 2 24.39 -4.60 75.83
C VAL A 2 24.13 -5.37 74.53
N GLY A 3 22.99 -5.12 73.89
CA GLY A 3 22.65 -5.71 72.59
C GLY A 3 23.39 -5.05 71.43
N THR A 4 23.77 -5.85 70.44
CA THR A 4 24.16 -5.36 69.12
C THR A 4 22.93 -5.38 68.22
N ALA A 5 22.41 -4.19 67.95
CA ALA A 5 21.27 -3.94 67.10
C ALA A 5 21.61 -4.16 65.62
N ASP A 6 20.64 -4.74 64.92
CA ASP A 6 20.48 -4.75 63.48
C ASP A 6 20.87 -3.43 62.80
N LYS A 7 21.68 -3.52 61.75
CA LYS A 7 21.72 -2.53 60.66
C LYS A 7 21.44 -3.22 59.33
N ALA A 8 20.25 -3.78 59.20
CA ALA A 8 19.63 -4.07 57.91
C ALA A 8 18.64 -2.94 57.59
N GLY A 9 19.11 -1.84 57.01
CA GLY A 9 18.21 -0.72 56.69
C GLY A 9 18.90 0.45 56.03
N GLY A 10 19.13 0.36 54.72
CA GLY A 10 19.71 1.50 54.01
C GLY A 10 20.00 1.30 52.52
N MET A 11 19.22 0.49 51.79
CA MET A 11 19.49 0.27 50.36
C MET A 11 18.22 0.17 49.49
N SER A 12 17.08 0.67 49.96
CA SER A 12 15.81 0.64 49.20
C SER A 12 15.41 1.99 48.58
N GLY A 13 15.78 3.13 49.20
CA GLY A 13 15.40 4.47 48.74
C GLY A 13 16.12 4.91 47.46
N CYS A 14 17.45 4.80 47.44
CA CYS A 14 18.28 5.27 46.32
C CYS A 14 18.01 4.49 45.01
N ARG A 15 17.77 3.17 45.09
CA ARG A 15 17.34 2.36 43.94
C ARG A 15 15.97 2.74 43.41
N LYS A 16 15.00 3.05 44.28
CA LYS A 16 13.65 3.47 43.86
C LYS A 16 13.69 4.84 43.16
N SER A 17 14.43 5.81 43.71
CA SER A 17 14.59 7.13 43.09
C SER A 17 15.29 7.06 41.74
N ALA A 18 16.32 6.23 41.60
CA ALA A 18 17.03 6.02 40.34
C ALA A 18 16.12 5.35 39.28
N LEU A 19 15.30 4.37 39.67
CA LEU A 19 14.34 3.72 38.77
C LEU A 19 13.23 4.67 38.31
N ILE A 20 12.72 5.52 39.20
CA ILE A 20 11.72 6.53 38.86
C ILE A 20 12.32 7.57 37.89
N GLY A 21 13.55 8.05 38.16
CA GLY A 21 14.25 8.97 37.27
C GLY A 21 14.48 8.39 35.86
N LEU A 22 14.88 7.12 35.77
CA LEU A 22 15.05 6.44 34.49
C LEU A 22 13.72 6.28 33.75
N ALA A 23 12.65 5.91 34.44
CA ALA A 23 11.32 5.79 33.84
C ALA A 23 10.81 7.13 33.28
N ILE A 24 11.03 8.23 34.00
CA ILE A 24 10.70 9.58 33.52
C ILE A 24 11.52 9.94 32.27
N LEU A 25 12.82 9.61 32.25
CA LEU A 25 13.70 9.93 31.14
C LEU A 25 13.37 9.12 29.88
N VAL A 26 13.08 7.83 30.03
CA VAL A 26 12.57 6.97 28.93
C VAL A 26 11.22 7.47 28.43
N GLY A 27 10.30 7.83 29.34
CA GLY A 27 9.00 8.41 28.97
C GLY A 27 9.14 9.74 28.22
N ALA A 28 10.05 10.62 28.65
CA ALA A 28 10.32 11.90 27.99
C ALA A 28 10.94 11.70 26.60
N ILE A 29 11.90 10.78 26.44
CA ILE A 29 12.46 10.43 25.14
C ILE A 29 11.37 9.86 24.22
N GLY A 30 10.56 8.93 24.71
CA GLY A 30 9.44 8.37 23.94
C GLY A 30 8.43 9.43 23.51
N PHE A 31 8.09 10.37 24.39
CA PHE A 31 7.18 11.47 24.08
C PHE A 31 7.76 12.44 23.03
N VAL A 32 9.03 12.82 23.16
CA VAL A 32 9.73 13.65 22.16
C VAL A 32 9.77 12.92 20.81
N TRP A 33 10.10 11.63 20.82
CA TRP A 33 10.14 10.80 19.61
C TRP A 33 8.78 10.78 18.91
N TRP A 34 7.70 10.47 19.62
CA TRP A 34 6.34 10.47 19.07
C TRP A 34 5.92 11.85 18.54
N ARG A 35 6.27 12.92 19.25
CA ARG A 35 5.92 14.28 18.86
C ARG A 35 6.70 14.81 17.66
N TRP A 36 7.94 14.37 17.47
CA TRP A 36 8.84 14.82 16.40
C TRP A 36 8.75 13.96 15.15
N PHE A 37 8.27 12.72 15.28
CA PHE A 37 8.16 11.74 14.21
C PHE A 37 6.71 11.26 14.06
N PRO A 38 5.80 12.15 13.61
CA PRO A 38 4.40 11.80 13.47
C PRO A 38 4.20 10.75 12.37
N SER A 39 3.11 9.99 12.50
CA SER A 39 2.58 9.16 11.43
C SER A 39 1.24 9.74 10.96
N TYR A 40 1.01 9.67 9.65
CA TYR A 40 -0.23 10.14 9.03
C TYR A 40 -0.80 9.02 8.16
N THR A 41 -2.07 8.70 8.38
CA THR A 41 -2.80 7.73 7.57
C THR A 41 -3.93 8.44 6.85
N TYR A 42 -4.12 8.10 5.57
CA TYR A 42 -5.32 8.45 4.81
C TYR A 42 -5.80 7.23 4.04
N HIS A 43 -7.09 7.19 3.73
CA HIS A 43 -7.66 6.14 2.89
C HIS A 43 -7.95 6.70 1.50
N GLN A 44 -7.66 5.88 0.50
CA GLN A 44 -7.97 6.17 -0.90
C GLN A 44 -8.82 5.03 -1.46
N LYS A 45 -9.87 5.38 -2.19
CA LYS A 45 -10.76 4.47 -2.88
C LYS A 45 -10.49 4.54 -4.37
N ILE A 46 -10.08 3.42 -4.96
CA ILE A 46 -9.97 3.29 -6.41
C ILE A 46 -11.24 2.62 -6.91
N THR A 47 -11.87 3.17 -7.94
CA THR A 47 -13.03 2.57 -8.61
C THR A 47 -12.71 2.33 -10.08
N VAL A 48 -12.98 1.11 -10.55
CA VAL A 48 -12.81 0.71 -11.94
C VAL A 48 -14.20 0.49 -12.53
N THR A 49 -14.49 1.15 -13.65
CA THR A 49 -15.76 0.96 -14.38
C THR A 49 -15.47 0.50 -15.80
N VAL A 50 -16.08 -0.61 -16.19
CA VAL A 50 -15.95 -1.24 -17.50
C VAL A 50 -17.32 -1.41 -18.10
N GLU A 51 -17.47 -1.04 -19.37
CA GLU A 51 -18.64 -1.38 -20.16
C GLU A 51 -18.36 -2.70 -20.88
N ALA A 52 -19.28 -3.65 -20.79
CA ALA A 52 -19.23 -4.93 -21.51
C ALA A 52 -20.62 -5.29 -22.02
N GLY A 53 -20.77 -5.43 -23.34
CA GLY A 53 -22.05 -5.80 -23.95
C GLY A 53 -23.16 -4.77 -23.72
N GLY A 54 -22.81 -3.49 -23.69
CA GLY A 54 -23.76 -2.38 -23.49
C GLY A 54 -24.20 -2.16 -22.03
N LYS A 55 -23.62 -2.88 -21.06
CA LYS A 55 -23.86 -2.68 -19.63
C LYS A 55 -22.57 -2.29 -18.91
N GLU A 56 -22.67 -1.40 -17.93
CA GLU A 56 -21.56 -1.03 -17.07
C GLU A 56 -21.45 -1.96 -15.86
N TYR A 57 -20.20 -2.32 -15.55
CA TYR A 57 -19.77 -3.12 -14.41
C TYR A 57 -18.73 -2.29 -13.65
N SER A 58 -18.89 -2.19 -12.34
CA SER A 58 -18.02 -1.37 -11.51
C SER A 58 -17.64 -2.10 -10.23
N ALA A 59 -16.39 -1.92 -9.80
CA ALA A 59 -15.87 -2.40 -8.53
C ALA A 59 -14.90 -1.37 -7.95
N SER A 60 -14.74 -1.41 -6.63
CA SER A 60 -13.84 -0.50 -5.93
C SER A 60 -13.12 -1.19 -4.79
N SER A 61 -11.93 -0.69 -4.45
CA SER A 61 -11.17 -1.10 -3.28
C SER A 61 -10.67 0.13 -2.53
N VAL A 62 -10.69 0.05 -1.20
CA VAL A 62 -10.16 1.08 -0.30
C VAL A 62 -8.83 0.60 0.24
N THR A 63 -7.81 1.45 0.12
CA THR A 63 -6.46 1.20 0.66
C THR A 63 -6.09 2.29 1.65
N ALA A 64 -5.38 1.92 2.72
CA ALA A 64 -4.81 2.86 3.67
C ALA A 64 -3.35 3.13 3.32
N VAL A 65 -3.00 4.40 3.16
CA VAL A 65 -1.63 4.85 2.98
C VAL A 65 -1.16 5.48 4.28
N THR A 66 -0.13 4.90 4.90
CA THR A 66 0.45 5.40 6.15
C THR A 66 1.87 5.90 5.90
N TRP A 67 2.06 7.19 6.13
CA TRP A 67 3.36 7.84 6.16
C TRP A 67 3.91 7.83 7.57
N GLN A 68 5.15 7.40 7.72
CA GLN A 68 5.90 7.41 8.99
C GLN A 68 7.17 8.24 8.79
N TYR A 69 7.29 9.33 9.53
CA TYR A 69 8.51 10.13 9.54
C TYR A 69 9.50 9.55 10.54
N GLY A 70 10.79 9.64 10.24
CA GLY A 70 11.85 9.14 11.10
C GLY A 70 13.04 10.11 11.15
N PRO A 71 13.91 9.97 12.17
CA PRO A 71 15.11 10.79 12.26
C PRO A 71 16.07 10.43 11.12
N GLN A 72 16.53 11.44 10.39
CA GLN A 72 17.57 11.28 9.38
C GLN A 72 18.95 11.35 10.07
N LEU A 73 19.25 10.34 10.89
CA LEU A 73 20.51 10.29 11.66
C LEU A 73 21.73 10.02 10.78
N LEU A 74 21.52 9.37 9.63
CA LEU A 74 22.52 9.07 8.62
C LEU A 74 21.96 9.46 7.25
N ALA A 75 22.84 9.78 6.29
CA ALA A 75 22.43 10.21 4.95
C ALA A 75 21.62 9.13 4.21
N GLU A 76 21.88 7.86 4.54
CA GLU A 76 21.28 6.67 3.97
C GLU A 76 19.89 6.34 4.57
N VAL A 77 19.53 6.93 5.71
CA VAL A 77 18.23 6.69 6.37
C VAL A 77 17.18 7.58 5.74
N LYS A 78 16.14 6.97 5.17
CA LYS A 78 14.99 7.70 4.63
C LYS A 78 14.27 8.45 5.75
N ARG A 79 14.07 9.76 5.55
CA ARG A 79 13.36 10.64 6.48
C ARG A 79 11.86 10.34 6.59
N ALA A 80 11.30 9.66 5.60
CA ALA A 80 9.91 9.20 5.59
C ALA A 80 9.78 7.85 4.88
N THR A 81 8.93 6.98 5.41
CA THR A 81 8.54 5.71 4.79
C THR A 81 7.03 5.70 4.60
N ALA A 82 6.57 5.31 3.41
CA ALA A 82 5.17 5.09 3.12
C ALA A 82 4.87 3.59 3.13
N THR A 83 3.76 3.21 3.73
CA THR A 83 3.22 1.85 3.72
C THR A 83 1.80 1.89 3.16
N LEU A 84 1.43 0.83 2.44
CA LEU A 84 0.12 0.67 1.82
C LEU A 84 -0.52 -0.60 2.37
N GLU A 85 -1.74 -0.48 2.87
CA GLU A 85 -2.56 -1.58 3.33
C GLU A 85 -3.86 -1.67 2.51
N GLY A 86 -4.27 -2.87 2.12
CA GLY A 86 -5.49 -3.14 1.37
C GLY A 86 -5.29 -4.17 0.26
N GLU A 87 -6.21 -4.19 -0.70
CA GLU A 87 -6.20 -5.14 -1.80
C GLU A 87 -6.45 -4.48 -3.16
N ALA A 88 -6.01 -5.15 -4.22
CA ALA A 88 -6.28 -4.78 -5.60
C ALA A 88 -7.78 -4.71 -5.86
N VAL A 89 -8.21 -3.83 -6.77
CA VAL A 89 -9.61 -3.84 -7.21
C VAL A 89 -9.83 -5.10 -8.02
N HIS A 90 -10.82 -5.91 -7.66
CA HIS A 90 -11.28 -7.05 -8.43
C HIS A 90 -12.65 -6.76 -9.03
N LEU A 91 -12.76 -6.90 -10.34
CA LEU A 91 -14.00 -6.75 -11.09
C LEU A 91 -14.31 -8.03 -11.85
N GLU A 92 -15.46 -8.63 -11.56
CA GLU A 92 -16.01 -9.72 -12.38
C GLU A 92 -16.78 -9.14 -13.57
N LEU A 93 -16.43 -9.64 -14.75
CA LEU A 93 -17.05 -9.31 -16.04
C LEU A 93 -17.86 -10.51 -16.55
N PRO A 94 -18.78 -10.29 -17.49
CA PRO A 94 -19.59 -11.37 -18.07
C PRO A 94 -18.78 -12.57 -18.58
N GLY A 95 -19.33 -13.76 -18.37
CA GLY A 95 -18.69 -15.01 -18.78
C GLY A 95 -17.57 -15.49 -17.84
N GLY A 96 -17.60 -15.09 -16.57
CA GLY A 96 -16.63 -15.51 -15.55
C GLY A 96 -15.23 -14.95 -15.80
N LYS A 97 -15.14 -13.77 -16.43
CA LYS A 97 -13.85 -13.11 -16.68
C LYS A 97 -13.54 -12.18 -15.51
N HIS A 98 -12.28 -12.08 -15.14
CA HIS A 98 -11.87 -11.29 -13.99
C HIS A 98 -10.83 -10.24 -14.39
N LEU A 99 -11.06 -8.99 -14.02
CA LEU A 99 -10.11 -7.89 -14.18
C LEU A 99 -9.59 -7.51 -12.79
N PHE A 100 -8.29 -7.33 -12.67
CA PHE A 100 -7.66 -6.82 -11.46
C PHE A 100 -6.92 -5.52 -11.76
N ALA A 101 -7.14 -4.49 -10.96
CA ALA A 101 -6.30 -3.30 -10.92
C ALA A 101 -5.37 -3.41 -9.71
N LEU A 102 -4.08 -3.64 -9.97
CA LEU A 102 -3.08 -3.93 -8.94
C LEU A 102 -2.80 -2.70 -8.06
N LEU A 103 -2.21 -2.95 -6.90
CA LEU A 103 -1.82 -1.91 -5.94
C LEU A 103 -0.65 -1.01 -6.41
N ARG A 104 0.04 -1.41 -7.49
CA ARG A 104 1.17 -0.66 -8.08
C ARG A 104 0.72 0.28 -9.19
N VAL A 105 1.38 1.44 -9.26
CA VAL A 105 1.40 2.34 -10.41
C VAL A 105 2.59 2.00 -11.32
N ASP A 106 2.38 1.95 -12.63
CA ASP A 106 3.46 1.71 -13.59
C ASP A 106 4.30 2.97 -13.80
N THR A 107 5.33 3.19 -12.98
CA THR A 107 6.29 4.27 -13.24
C THR A 107 7.49 3.74 -14.03
N THR A 108 7.43 3.80 -15.35
CA THR A 108 8.55 3.53 -16.28
C THR A 108 9.69 4.55 -16.21
N GLY A 109 9.87 5.27 -15.10
CA GLY A 109 10.95 6.25 -14.98
C GLY A 109 11.19 6.66 -13.54
N THR A 110 12.41 6.37 -13.07
CA THR A 110 13.10 7.06 -11.96
C THR A 110 12.29 7.28 -10.67
N ASN A 111 12.31 6.27 -9.80
CA ASN A 111 12.63 6.41 -8.37
C ASN A 111 12.48 5.04 -7.69
N SER A 112 13.59 4.29 -7.70
CA SER A 112 13.81 3.10 -6.89
C SER A 112 13.66 3.46 -5.40
N GLY A 113 12.42 3.36 -4.89
CA GLY A 113 12.14 3.50 -3.47
C GLY A 113 10.75 4.01 -3.06
N LEU A 114 9.87 4.44 -3.98
CA LEU A 114 8.54 5.01 -3.66
C LEU A 114 7.38 4.50 -4.54
N ALA A 115 7.55 3.37 -5.25
CA ALA A 115 6.61 2.88 -6.27
C ALA A 115 5.30 2.23 -5.74
N TYR A 116 4.70 2.68 -4.63
CA TYR A 116 3.55 1.95 -4.03
C TYR A 116 2.33 2.77 -3.60
N TYR A 117 2.15 3.98 -4.12
CA TYR A 117 0.92 4.73 -3.92
C TYR A 117 0.72 5.63 -5.12
N ILE A 118 -0.52 5.79 -5.57
CA ILE A 118 -0.82 6.79 -6.58
C ILE A 118 -0.45 8.12 -5.96
N ASP A 119 0.59 8.76 -6.48
CA ASP A 119 1.10 9.98 -5.91
C ASP A 119 0.10 11.10 -6.19
N ILE A 120 -0.83 11.30 -5.26
CA ILE A 120 -1.82 12.36 -5.34
C ILE A 120 -1.14 13.73 -5.41
N THR A 121 0.07 13.88 -4.84
CA THR A 121 0.83 15.12 -4.94
C THR A 121 1.40 15.30 -6.36
N GLY A 122 1.91 14.23 -6.97
CA GLY A 122 2.34 14.20 -8.37
C GLY A 122 1.19 14.42 -9.35
N MET A 123 0.06 13.73 -9.19
CA MET A 123 -1.17 13.93 -9.97
C MET A 123 -1.72 15.35 -9.81
N ALA A 124 -1.78 15.86 -8.58
CA ALA A 124 -2.20 17.25 -8.34
C ALA A 124 -1.22 18.23 -9.00
N HIS A 125 0.09 18.00 -8.90
CA HIS A 125 1.09 18.90 -9.47
C HIS A 125 1.13 18.88 -11.01
N ALA A 126 0.96 17.71 -11.62
CA ALA A 126 1.02 17.55 -13.07
C ALA A 126 -0.30 17.89 -13.78
N THR A 127 -1.43 17.55 -13.16
CA THR A 127 -2.76 17.67 -13.78
C THR A 127 -3.55 18.90 -13.30
N TYR A 128 -3.30 19.39 -12.08
CA TYR A 128 -4.08 20.47 -11.46
C TYR A 128 -3.19 21.52 -10.74
N PRO A 129 -2.49 22.40 -11.49
CA PRO A 129 -1.47 23.30 -10.96
C PRO A 129 -1.95 24.23 -9.84
N GLU A 130 -3.25 24.44 -9.66
CA GLU A 130 -3.87 25.18 -8.56
C GLU A 130 -3.83 24.45 -7.21
N PHE A 131 -3.79 23.11 -7.19
CA PHE A 131 -3.61 22.31 -5.96
C PHE A 131 -2.13 22.11 -5.60
N SER A 132 -1.22 22.29 -6.57
CA SER A 132 0.22 22.06 -6.42
C SER A 132 0.91 22.94 -5.37
N LYS A 133 0.36 24.10 -5.06
CA LYS A 133 1.03 25.09 -4.22
C LYS A 133 1.01 24.78 -2.72
N ASN A 134 0.26 23.77 -2.24
CA ASN A 134 0.06 23.56 -0.80
C ASN A 134 0.03 22.10 -0.30
N ILE A 135 0.18 21.07 -1.15
CA ILE A 135 0.23 19.67 -0.66
C ILE A 135 1.69 19.29 -0.36
N TYR A 136 2.27 19.93 0.65
CA TYR A 136 3.63 19.64 1.13
C TYR A 136 3.66 18.53 2.18
N TRP A 137 2.52 18.18 2.78
CA TRP A 137 2.42 17.26 3.90
C TRP A 137 1.32 16.20 3.70
N PRO A 138 1.56 14.94 4.09
CA PRO A 138 0.54 13.88 4.08
C PRO A 138 -0.76 14.25 4.80
N SER A 139 -0.69 15.11 5.82
CA SER A 139 -1.85 15.64 6.54
C SER A 139 -2.79 16.50 5.69
N ASP A 140 -2.33 17.02 4.54
CA ASP A 140 -3.16 17.82 3.63
C ASP A 140 -3.78 16.97 2.53
N VAL A 141 -3.21 15.79 2.25
CA VAL A 141 -3.80 14.77 1.37
C VAL A 141 -5.10 14.24 1.97
N SER A 142 -5.10 13.95 3.28
CA SER A 142 -6.28 13.45 3.99
C SER A 142 -7.44 14.44 4.03
N LYS A 143 -7.24 15.71 3.67
CA LYS A 143 -8.28 16.73 3.57
C LYS A 143 -8.82 16.91 2.15
N GLN A 144 -8.15 16.34 1.16
CA GLN A 144 -8.67 16.32 -0.20
C GLN A 144 -9.93 15.47 -0.21
N ARG A 145 -10.94 15.92 -0.94
CA ARG A 145 -12.19 15.18 -1.14
C ARG A 145 -12.58 15.32 -2.61
N GLY A 146 -13.32 14.33 -3.08
CA GLY A 146 -13.92 14.35 -4.40
C GLY A 146 -13.25 13.36 -5.36
N VAL A 147 -14.10 12.70 -6.13
CA VAL A 147 -13.73 11.71 -7.14
C VAL A 147 -12.97 12.39 -8.28
N ARG A 148 -11.82 11.83 -8.66
CA ARG A 148 -10.99 12.29 -9.76
C ARG A 148 -10.67 11.14 -10.70
N GLU A 149 -10.63 11.41 -11.99
CA GLU A 149 -10.12 10.44 -12.96
C GLU A 149 -8.61 10.30 -12.80
N ILE A 150 -8.11 9.06 -12.84
CA ILE A 150 -6.67 8.78 -12.79
C ILE A 150 -6.09 8.95 -14.20
N PRO A 151 -5.11 9.85 -14.37
CA PRO A 151 -4.51 10.08 -15.67
C PRO A 151 -3.79 8.82 -16.18
N PRO A 152 -3.66 8.61 -17.50
CA PRO A 152 -3.06 7.40 -18.06
C PRO A 152 -1.67 7.05 -17.52
N SER A 153 -0.85 8.07 -17.19
CA SER A 153 0.50 7.91 -16.62
C SER A 153 0.51 7.28 -15.23
N ASP A 154 -0.59 7.41 -14.47
CA ASP A 154 -0.69 7.00 -13.07
C ASP A 154 -1.67 5.84 -12.87
N ARG A 155 -2.19 5.27 -13.96
CA ARG A 155 -3.12 4.14 -13.89
C ARG A 155 -2.41 2.93 -13.27
N PRO A 156 -3.11 2.19 -12.38
CA PRO A 156 -2.60 0.92 -11.91
C PRO A 156 -2.47 -0.08 -13.06
N LEU A 157 -1.53 -1.02 -12.92
CA LEU A 157 -1.40 -2.10 -13.89
C LEU A 157 -2.67 -2.95 -13.87
N LEU A 158 -3.36 -3.02 -15.02
CA LEU A 158 -4.51 -3.86 -15.20
C LEU A 158 -4.07 -5.25 -15.67
N ILE A 159 -4.53 -6.29 -14.98
CA ILE A 159 -4.22 -7.68 -15.34
C ILE A 159 -5.46 -8.56 -15.32
N THR A 160 -5.33 -9.73 -15.93
CA THR A 160 -6.25 -10.86 -15.77
C THR A 160 -5.46 -12.17 -15.69
N PHE A 161 -6.15 -13.27 -15.42
CA PHE A 161 -5.57 -14.61 -15.42
C PHE A 161 -6.24 -15.45 -16.51
N GLY A 162 -5.46 -16.34 -17.12
CA GLY A 162 -6.03 -17.40 -17.96
C GLY A 162 -6.76 -18.46 -17.13
N ASP A 163 -6.23 -18.74 -15.94
CA ASP A 163 -6.79 -19.65 -14.95
C ASP A 163 -6.44 -19.12 -13.55
N LEU A 164 -7.44 -18.82 -12.73
CA LEU A 164 -7.27 -18.28 -11.38
C LEU A 164 -6.53 -19.24 -10.44
N LEU A 165 -6.54 -20.55 -10.74
CA LEU A 165 -5.80 -21.56 -9.98
C LEU A 165 -4.32 -21.59 -10.34
N ARG A 166 -3.92 -20.91 -11.41
CA ARG A 166 -2.58 -20.94 -11.99
C ARG A 166 -1.99 -19.53 -12.08
N PRO A 167 -1.24 -19.07 -11.06
CA PRO A 167 -0.74 -17.70 -10.98
C PRO A 167 0.15 -17.30 -12.16
N GLU A 168 0.82 -18.25 -12.81
CA GLU A 168 1.68 -18.01 -13.95
C GLU A 168 0.94 -17.64 -15.24
N THR A 169 -0.38 -17.83 -15.28
CA THR A 169 -1.24 -17.47 -16.42
C THR A 169 -1.64 -15.99 -16.46
N VAL A 170 -1.07 -15.20 -15.55
CA VAL A 170 -1.26 -13.75 -15.48
C VAL A 170 -0.92 -13.08 -16.82
N ARG A 171 -1.74 -12.13 -17.24
CA ARG A 171 -1.54 -11.34 -18.46
C ARG A 171 -1.93 -9.88 -18.24
N ILE A 172 -1.21 -8.95 -18.87
CA ILE A 172 -1.55 -7.53 -18.87
C ILE A 172 -2.81 -7.31 -19.71
N VAL A 173 -3.69 -6.44 -19.24
CA VAL A 173 -4.83 -5.92 -19.97
C VAL A 173 -4.48 -4.50 -20.41
N ASN A 174 -4.53 -4.23 -21.72
CA ASN A 174 -4.32 -2.87 -22.22
C ASN A 174 -5.55 -2.01 -21.86
N PRO A 175 -5.42 -0.95 -21.03
CA PRO A 175 -6.55 -0.10 -20.62
C PRO A 175 -7.27 0.57 -21.79
N ASP A 176 -6.56 0.84 -22.90
CA ASP A 176 -7.11 1.48 -24.09
C ASP A 176 -7.72 0.47 -25.09
N ASN A 177 -7.58 -0.83 -24.82
CA ASN A 177 -8.13 -1.90 -25.65
C ASN A 177 -8.48 -3.17 -24.84
N LEU A 178 -9.44 -3.05 -23.92
CA LEU A 178 -9.97 -4.20 -23.15
C LEU A 178 -10.56 -5.27 -24.06
N ALA A 179 -11.13 -4.89 -25.22
CA ALA A 179 -11.77 -5.80 -26.15
C ALA A 179 -10.82 -6.89 -26.67
N ALA A 180 -9.52 -6.60 -26.79
CA ALA A 180 -8.52 -7.59 -27.16
C ALA A 180 -8.40 -8.76 -26.15
N THR A 181 -8.75 -8.53 -24.88
CA THR A 181 -8.68 -9.55 -23.83
C THR A 181 -10.05 -10.11 -23.48
N PHE A 182 -11.06 -9.25 -23.40
CA PHE A 182 -12.39 -9.62 -22.89
C PHE A 182 -13.46 -9.77 -23.98
N GLY A 183 -13.13 -9.47 -25.23
CA GLY A 183 -14.02 -9.60 -26.39
C GLY A 183 -14.66 -8.29 -26.82
N ILE A 184 -15.20 -8.28 -28.04
CA ILE A 184 -15.81 -7.11 -28.69
C ILE A 184 -16.87 -6.47 -27.79
N GLY A 185 -16.87 -5.14 -27.74
CA GLY A 185 -17.81 -4.37 -26.93
C GLY A 185 -17.43 -4.29 -25.44
N THR A 186 -16.18 -4.61 -25.10
CA THR A 186 -15.61 -4.37 -23.76
C THR A 186 -14.65 -3.18 -23.77
N GLN A 187 -14.89 -2.18 -22.93
CA GLN A 187 -14.07 -0.98 -22.84
C GLN A 187 -13.97 -0.44 -21.41
N LEU A 188 -12.82 0.11 -21.04
CA LEU A 188 -12.65 0.84 -19.79
C LEU A 188 -13.37 2.19 -19.91
N LYS A 189 -14.30 2.48 -18.99
CA LYS A 189 -15.06 3.73 -18.98
C LYS A 189 -14.43 4.77 -18.09
N SER A 190 -14.00 4.35 -16.90
CA SER A 190 -13.33 5.21 -15.95
C SER A 190 -12.46 4.41 -15.00
N LEU A 191 -11.40 5.07 -14.54
CA LEU A 191 -10.61 4.63 -13.41
C LEU A 191 -10.42 5.83 -12.51
N THR A 192 -11.09 5.82 -11.36
CA THR A 192 -11.16 7.00 -10.48
C THR A 192 -10.51 6.74 -9.13
N LEU A 193 -10.07 7.83 -8.50
CA LEU A 193 -9.57 7.86 -7.14
C LEU A 193 -10.34 8.90 -6.33
N ASP A 194 -10.66 8.54 -5.10
CA ASP A 194 -11.22 9.45 -4.09
C ASP A 194 -10.50 9.26 -2.76
N ILE A 195 -10.29 10.35 -2.02
CA ILE A 195 -9.85 10.27 -0.63
C ILE A 195 -11.09 10.16 0.23
N THR A 196 -11.18 9.06 0.96
CA THR A 196 -12.40 8.67 1.68
C THR A 196 -12.11 8.45 3.16
N ASP A 197 -13.17 8.47 3.97
CA ASP A 197 -13.16 8.04 5.36
C ASP A 197 -13.64 6.58 5.50
N ASP A 198 -14.05 5.93 4.39
CA ASP A 198 -14.39 4.50 4.35
C ASP A 198 -13.19 3.67 4.87
N PRO A 199 -13.42 2.63 5.68
CA PRO A 199 -12.34 1.75 6.14
C PRO A 199 -11.79 0.88 5.00
N VAL A 200 -10.57 0.36 5.18
CA VAL A 200 -10.05 -0.73 4.34
C VAL A 200 -11.03 -1.91 4.42
N GLY A 201 -11.43 -2.42 3.26
CA GLY A 201 -12.41 -3.50 3.14
C GLY A 201 -11.89 -4.83 3.67
N LEU A 202 -12.81 -5.79 3.87
CA LEU A 202 -12.43 -7.18 4.13
C LEU A 202 -11.68 -7.77 2.92
N PRO A 203 -10.70 -8.66 3.13
CA PRO A 203 -9.95 -9.26 2.03
C PRO A 203 -10.85 -10.17 1.20
N THR A 204 -11.20 -9.74 -0.02
CA THR A 204 -12.00 -10.52 -0.96
C THR A 204 -11.14 -11.20 -2.02
N VAL A 205 -10.01 -10.60 -2.40
CA VAL A 205 -9.12 -11.12 -3.45
C VAL A 205 -8.51 -12.46 -3.05
N GLU A 206 -8.23 -12.65 -1.76
CA GLU A 206 -7.72 -13.91 -1.22
C GLU A 206 -8.69 -15.08 -1.42
N ALA A 207 -10.01 -14.83 -1.38
CA ALA A 207 -11.02 -15.86 -1.61
C ALA A 207 -11.10 -16.28 -3.09
N ILE A 208 -10.71 -15.39 -4.00
CA ILE A 208 -10.72 -15.63 -5.45
C ILE A 208 -9.42 -16.28 -5.92
N LEU A 209 -8.29 -15.95 -5.28
CA LEU A 209 -6.96 -16.45 -5.62
C LEU A 209 -6.47 -17.42 -4.52
N PRO A 210 -6.80 -18.73 -4.60
CA PRO A 210 -6.58 -19.67 -3.48
C PRO A 210 -5.11 -19.89 -3.11
N TRP A 211 -4.19 -19.59 -4.03
CA TRP A 211 -2.74 -19.69 -3.81
C TRP A 211 -2.15 -18.45 -3.11
N LEU A 212 -2.89 -17.34 -3.01
CA LEU A 212 -2.34 -16.03 -2.65
C LEU A 212 -1.70 -16.00 -1.27
N ARG A 213 -2.37 -16.57 -0.27
CA ARG A 213 -1.83 -16.68 1.10
C ARG A 213 -0.55 -17.49 1.14
N HIS A 214 -0.59 -18.70 0.60
CA HIS A 214 0.55 -19.61 0.60
C HIS A 214 1.78 -18.99 -0.09
N TYR A 215 1.56 -18.36 -1.25
CA TYR A 215 2.65 -17.68 -1.97
C TYR A 215 3.21 -16.51 -1.16
N SER A 216 2.37 -15.78 -0.44
CA SER A 216 2.80 -14.66 0.40
C SER A 216 3.68 -15.13 1.56
N GLU A 217 3.29 -16.21 2.24
CA GLU A 217 4.04 -16.80 3.36
C GLU A 217 5.41 -17.31 2.91
N MET A 218 5.49 -17.87 1.69
CA MET A 218 6.73 -18.40 1.12
C MET A 218 7.59 -17.34 0.43
N GLY A 219 7.11 -16.10 0.29
CA GLY A 219 7.80 -15.04 -0.46
C GLY A 219 7.91 -15.34 -1.95
N PHE A 220 6.96 -16.08 -2.52
CA PHE A 220 6.95 -16.46 -3.93
C PHE A 220 6.47 -15.34 -4.84
N ARG A 221 7.08 -15.28 -6.02
CA ARG A 221 6.51 -14.61 -7.20
C ARG A 221 5.37 -15.45 -7.78
N LEU A 222 4.60 -14.90 -8.70
CA LEU A 222 3.53 -15.66 -9.37
C LEU A 222 4.07 -16.86 -10.16
N SER A 223 5.33 -16.85 -10.56
CA SER A 223 6.04 -18.00 -11.13
C SER A 223 6.31 -19.15 -10.15
N GLY A 224 6.04 -18.98 -8.85
CA GLY A 224 6.35 -19.96 -7.80
C GLY A 224 7.80 -19.94 -7.31
N THR A 225 8.60 -18.96 -7.74
CA THR A 225 10.02 -18.82 -7.37
C THR A 225 10.23 -17.69 -6.38
N THR A 226 11.15 -17.83 -5.43
CA THR A 226 11.68 -16.72 -4.64
C THR A 226 12.77 -16.00 -5.44
N CYS A 227 12.68 -14.68 -5.58
CA CYS A 227 13.67 -13.92 -6.35
C CYS A 227 14.38 -12.89 -5.46
N VAL A 228 15.70 -13.05 -5.28
CA VAL A 228 16.56 -12.12 -4.51
C VAL A 228 17.31 -11.14 -5.43
N ALA A 229 17.64 -11.55 -6.68
CA ALA A 229 18.36 -10.72 -7.65
C ALA A 229 18.11 -11.14 -9.12
N CYS A 230 16.86 -11.18 -9.58
CA CYS A 230 16.57 -11.52 -10.97
C CYS A 230 16.82 -10.31 -11.88
N SER A 231 17.46 -10.55 -13.03
CA SER A 231 17.46 -9.59 -14.12
C SER A 231 16.03 -9.41 -14.61
N VAL A 232 15.46 -8.23 -14.37
CA VAL A 232 14.06 -7.89 -14.71
C VAL A 232 13.89 -7.51 -16.17
N ARG A 233 14.99 -7.39 -16.93
CA ARG A 233 14.93 -7.19 -18.37
C ARG A 233 14.54 -8.52 -19.01
N ASP A 234 13.41 -8.51 -19.72
CA ASP A 234 12.85 -9.60 -20.52
C ASP A 234 12.27 -10.80 -19.74
N ALA A 235 12.08 -10.67 -18.42
CA ALA A 235 11.42 -11.69 -17.61
C ALA A 235 9.91 -11.77 -17.90
N PRO A 236 9.28 -12.97 -17.88
CA PRO A 236 7.84 -13.09 -17.97
C PRO A 236 7.16 -12.37 -16.80
N LEU A 237 5.95 -11.85 -17.05
CA LEU A 237 5.17 -11.09 -16.07
C LEU A 237 5.04 -11.80 -14.72
N SER A 238 4.87 -13.12 -14.73
CA SER A 238 4.72 -13.93 -13.52
C SER A 238 5.96 -13.94 -12.62
N GLN A 239 7.16 -13.71 -13.18
CA GLN A 239 8.39 -13.54 -12.39
C GLN A 239 8.53 -12.12 -11.83
N MET A 240 7.89 -11.14 -12.46
CA MET A 240 7.93 -9.74 -12.05
C MET A 240 6.92 -9.42 -10.94
N LEU A 241 5.80 -10.14 -10.89
CA LEU A 241 4.74 -9.90 -9.92
C LEU A 241 4.87 -10.80 -8.69
N GLY A 242 4.59 -10.24 -7.51
CA GLY A 242 4.46 -10.96 -6.25
C GLY A 242 3.06 -10.78 -5.65
N THR A 243 2.79 -11.47 -4.54
CA THR A 243 1.48 -11.41 -3.86
C THR A 243 1.15 -10.02 -3.32
N GLY A 244 2.18 -9.26 -2.93
CA GLY A 244 2.05 -7.88 -2.45
C GLY A 244 1.49 -6.88 -3.47
N GLU A 245 1.34 -7.28 -4.74
CA GLU A 245 0.67 -6.48 -5.77
C GLU A 245 -0.86 -6.60 -5.71
N PHE A 246 -1.35 -7.67 -5.09
CA PHE A 246 -2.76 -8.01 -4.97
C PHE A 246 -3.29 -7.72 -3.58
N TRP A 247 -2.44 -7.92 -2.57
CA TRP A 247 -2.87 -7.96 -1.19
C TRP A 247 -1.73 -7.58 -0.25
N ARG A 248 -1.99 -6.58 0.60
CA ARG A 248 -1.09 -6.13 1.66
C ARG A 248 -1.92 -5.87 2.91
N ILE A 249 -2.14 -6.89 3.74
CA ILE A 249 -2.81 -6.71 5.02
C ILE A 249 -1.92 -7.30 6.10
N ASN A 250 -1.57 -6.49 7.10
CA ASN A 250 -0.93 -6.99 8.30
C ASN A 250 -1.99 -7.71 9.14
N ARG A 251 -1.87 -9.03 9.30
CA ARG A 251 -2.62 -9.79 10.31
C ARG A 251 -1.72 -10.14 11.48
#